data_AF-A0A6N7IK64-F1
#
_entry.id   AF-A0A6N7IK64-F1
#
_cell.length_a   1.000
_cell.length_b   1.000
_cell.length_c   1.000
_cell.angle_alpha   90.00
_cell.angle_beta   90.00
_cell.angle_gamma   90.00
#
_symmetry.space_group_name_H-M   'P 1'
#
loop_
_entity.id
_entity.type
_entity.pdbx_description
1 polymer ?
#
loop_
_entity_poly.entity_id
_entity_poly.type
_entity_poly.pdbx_seq_one_letter_code
_entity_poly.pdbx_strand_id
1 'polypeptide(L)'
;MSAARLAGIALGAMAGRAAYVGLTRRRSPSSGPDGASAWSRTNHRGEQVTLLEGPAYVLAAAAGAAVTPGLPRRLRIAAALAALGTGAVGAYDDFTDDNHIRGFKGHLGALRRGKVTSGTVKIVGVGATGLAAGALVNRNPVDAVAAGGVIAGGANLVNLLDLRPGRAIKAGLLAGTPALLAGGPSGAVVAAPLGAAASLLPEDLNERAMLGDAGAHALGALLGLAAVTRLGRRGQLAVLGGLVGLTAASEVVSFTKVIERVGPLRWLDHLGRRTPPR
;
A
#
# COMPACT_ATOMS: atom_id res chain seq x y z
N MET A 1 -3.21 18.37 17.25
CA MET A 1 -3.89 17.20 16.61
C MET A 1 -4.99 16.73 17.56
N SER A 2 -6.17 16.30 17.07
CA SER A 2 -7.29 15.93 17.96
C SER A 2 -7.07 14.58 18.67
N ALA A 3 -7.67 14.39 19.84
CA ALA A 3 -7.58 13.15 20.63
C ALA A 3 -8.01 11.91 19.81
N ALA A 4 -9.06 12.03 19.00
CA ALA A 4 -9.52 10.95 18.11
C ALA A 4 -8.45 10.50 17.10
N ARG A 5 -7.68 11.43 16.53
CA ARG A 5 -6.60 11.11 15.58
C ARG A 5 -5.41 10.48 16.29
N LEU A 6 -5.04 11.01 17.47
CA LEU A 6 -3.99 10.41 18.30
C LEU A 6 -4.36 8.98 18.71
N ALA A 7 -5.61 8.74 19.11
CA ALA A 7 -6.14 7.41 19.39
C ALA A 7 -6.08 6.52 18.16
N GLY A 8 -6.48 7.01 16.98
CA GLY A 8 -6.36 6.27 15.72
C GLY A 8 -4.92 5.82 15.42
N ILE A 9 -3.95 6.73 15.54
CA ILE A 9 -2.51 6.41 15.37
C ILE A 9 -2.08 5.33 16.36
N ALA A 10 -2.38 5.50 17.65
CA ALA A 10 -2.01 4.54 18.68
C ALA A 10 -2.65 3.16 18.44
N LEU A 11 -3.93 3.12 18.10
CA LEU A 11 -4.66 1.88 17.78
C LEU A 11 -4.08 1.18 16.56
N GLY A 12 -3.78 1.93 15.50
CA GLY A 12 -3.12 1.39 14.31
C GLY A 12 -1.73 0.84 14.62
N ALA A 13 -0.93 1.56 15.39
CA ALA A 13 0.40 1.14 15.80
C ALA A 13 0.35 -0.15 16.63
N MET A 14 -0.51 -0.19 17.65
CA MET A 14 -0.70 -1.37 18.52
C MET A 14 -1.23 -2.57 17.72
N ALA A 15 -2.23 -2.37 16.87
CA ALA A 15 -2.78 -3.43 16.03
C ALA A 15 -1.72 -3.97 15.04
N GLY A 16 -0.91 -3.09 14.44
CA GLY A 16 0.19 -3.47 13.54
C GLY A 16 1.21 -4.36 14.26
N ARG A 17 1.69 -3.92 15.43
CA ARG A 17 2.62 -4.72 16.25
C ARG A 17 2.01 -6.05 16.67
N ALA A 18 0.79 -6.04 17.18
CA ALA A 18 0.11 -7.24 17.66
C ALA A 18 -0.12 -8.25 16.53
N ALA A 19 -0.57 -7.79 15.36
CA ALA A 19 -0.77 -8.63 14.19
C ALA A 19 0.56 -9.20 13.68
N TYR A 20 1.61 -8.38 13.55
CA TYR A 20 2.91 -8.84 13.09
C TYR A 20 3.55 -9.87 14.03
N VAL A 21 3.53 -9.60 15.34
CA VAL A 21 4.04 -10.55 16.36
C VAL A 21 3.20 -11.83 16.38
N GLY A 22 1.87 -11.71 16.28
CA GLY A 22 0.97 -12.86 16.25
C GLY A 22 1.20 -13.76 15.04
N LEU A 23 1.36 -13.16 13.85
CA LEU A 23 1.62 -13.88 12.60
C LEU A 23 3.00 -14.53 12.59
N THR A 24 4.03 -13.83 13.07
CA THR A 24 5.40 -14.37 13.12
C THR A 24 5.55 -15.50 14.15
N ARG A 25 4.87 -15.42 15.30
CA ARG A 25 4.87 -16.51 16.31
C ARG A 25 4.16 -17.78 15.83
N ARG A 26 3.17 -17.66 14.94
CA ARG A 26 2.43 -18.80 14.36
C ARG A 26 3.14 -19.43 13.16
N ARG A 27 4.28 -18.87 12.73
CA ARG A 27 5.07 -19.39 11.62
C ARG A 27 5.82 -20.64 12.08
N SER A 28 5.40 -21.81 11.61
CA SER A 28 6.21 -23.03 11.74
C SER A 28 7.49 -22.91 10.89
N PRO A 29 8.67 -23.33 11.39
CA PRO A 29 9.93 -23.29 10.64
C PRO A 29 9.97 -24.16 9.36
N SER A 30 8.99 -25.06 9.17
CA SER A 30 9.03 -26.11 8.16
C SER A 30 7.79 -26.07 7.25
N SER A 31 7.92 -25.49 6.07
CA SER A 31 6.91 -25.64 5.01
C SER A 31 7.52 -25.47 3.62
N GLY A 32 8.44 -26.38 3.26
CA GLY A 32 9.00 -26.51 1.91
C GLY A 32 10.20 -27.47 1.88
N PRO A 33 10.44 -28.21 0.78
CA PRO A 33 11.61 -29.09 0.63
C PRO A 33 12.96 -28.36 0.83
N ASP A 34 12.98 -27.04 0.60
CA ASP A 34 14.17 -26.19 0.65
C ASP A 34 14.23 -25.26 1.89
N GLY A 35 13.36 -25.46 2.89
CA GLY A 35 13.33 -24.65 4.12
C GLY A 35 12.76 -23.23 3.97
N ALA A 36 12.38 -22.81 2.77
CA ALA A 36 11.67 -21.54 2.53
C ALA A 36 10.17 -21.70 2.84
N SER A 37 9.63 -20.90 3.76
CA SER A 37 8.17 -20.84 3.98
C SER A 37 7.49 -20.06 2.84
N ALA A 38 6.22 -20.33 2.57
CA ALA A 38 5.40 -19.55 1.62
C ALA A 38 5.47 -18.03 1.84
N TRP A 39 5.70 -17.58 3.08
CA TRP A 39 5.80 -16.16 3.45
C TRP A 39 7.23 -15.63 3.45
N SER A 40 8.10 -16.15 2.57
CA SER A 40 9.50 -15.72 2.47
C SER A 40 9.77 -15.22 1.07
N ARG A 41 10.55 -14.15 0.96
CA ARG A 41 11.00 -13.61 -0.32
C ARG A 41 12.47 -13.23 -0.22
N THR A 42 13.20 -13.41 -1.32
CA THR A 42 14.58 -12.95 -1.40
C THR A 42 14.59 -11.46 -1.72
N ASN A 43 15.28 -10.68 -0.89
CA ASN A 43 15.35 -9.23 -1.04
C ASN A 43 16.41 -8.80 -2.06
N HIS A 44 16.55 -7.49 -2.26
CA HIS A 44 17.52 -6.91 -3.19
C HIS A 44 19.01 -7.20 -2.89
N ARG A 45 19.34 -7.72 -1.69
CA ARG A 45 20.68 -8.17 -1.28
C ARG A 45 20.86 -9.69 -1.38
N GLY A 46 19.84 -10.44 -1.78
CA GLY A 46 19.87 -11.90 -1.76
C GLY A 46 19.53 -12.52 -0.39
N GLU A 47 19.12 -11.73 0.60
CA GLU A 47 18.74 -12.22 1.93
C GLU A 47 17.25 -12.57 1.98
N GLN A 48 16.88 -13.59 2.75
CA GLN A 48 15.47 -13.97 2.95
C GLN A 48 14.79 -13.02 3.94
N VAL A 49 13.63 -12.48 3.54
CA VAL A 49 12.77 -11.62 4.37
C VAL A 49 11.36 -12.19 4.46
N THR A 50 10.64 -11.86 5.53
CA THR A 50 9.24 -12.30 5.69
C THR A 50 8.25 -11.35 5.00
N LEU A 51 7.23 -11.89 4.34
CA LEU A 51 6.11 -11.12 3.76
C LEU A 51 4.95 -10.89 4.76
N LEU A 52 5.09 -11.34 6.01
CA LEU A 52 4.03 -11.24 7.02
C LEU A 52 3.71 -9.80 7.47
N GLU A 53 4.57 -8.83 7.14
CA GLU A 53 4.33 -7.42 7.43
C GLU A 53 3.15 -6.86 6.62
N GLY A 54 2.97 -7.28 5.36
CA GLY A 54 1.84 -6.89 4.53
C GLY A 54 0.48 -7.27 5.13
N PRO A 55 0.21 -8.56 5.41
CA PRO A 55 -1.01 -8.98 6.10
C PRO A 55 -1.20 -8.32 7.47
N ALA A 56 -0.12 -8.14 8.25
CA ALA A 56 -0.19 -7.44 9.52
C ALA A 56 -0.68 -5.99 9.35
N TYR A 57 -0.13 -5.28 8.36
CA TYR A 57 -0.53 -3.93 8.01
C TYR A 57 -1.99 -3.87 7.56
N VAL A 58 -2.40 -4.76 6.64
CA VAL A 58 -3.78 -4.81 6.11
C VAL A 58 -4.80 -5.00 7.23
N LEU A 59 -4.56 -5.98 8.11
CA LEU A 59 -5.44 -6.26 9.26
C LEU A 59 -5.50 -5.08 10.23
N ALA A 60 -4.34 -4.48 10.54
CA ALA A 60 -4.25 -3.34 11.43
C ALA A 60 -4.96 -2.10 10.87
N ALA A 61 -4.79 -1.82 9.58
CA ALA A 61 -5.43 -0.69 8.90
C ALA A 61 -6.95 -0.86 8.84
N ALA A 62 -7.45 -2.06 8.52
CA ALA A 62 -8.88 -2.37 8.47
C ALA A 62 -9.52 -2.30 9.87
N ALA A 63 -8.91 -2.94 10.87
CA ALA A 63 -9.37 -2.88 12.25
C ALA A 63 -9.34 -1.45 12.79
N GLY A 64 -8.25 -0.73 12.54
CA GLY A 64 -8.07 0.66 12.90
C GLY A 64 -9.14 1.58 12.28
N ALA A 65 -9.47 1.40 11.00
CA ALA A 65 -10.57 2.12 10.36
C ALA A 65 -11.93 1.81 11.01
N ALA A 66 -12.15 0.56 11.45
CA ALA A 66 -13.38 0.16 12.13
C ALA A 66 -13.56 0.82 13.50
N VAL A 67 -12.47 1.09 14.23
CA VAL A 67 -12.53 1.62 15.62
C VAL A 67 -12.12 3.08 15.79
N THR A 68 -11.46 3.71 14.79
CA THR A 68 -10.98 5.10 14.92
C THR A 68 -12.17 6.06 15.16
N PRO A 69 -12.18 6.85 16.25
CA PRO A 69 -13.30 7.73 16.54
C PRO A 69 -13.48 8.82 15.46
N GLY A 70 -14.73 9.25 15.25
CA GLY A 70 -15.05 10.34 14.33
C GLY A 70 -15.13 9.98 12.84
N LEU A 71 -14.91 8.71 12.47
CA LEU A 71 -15.15 8.23 11.10
C LEU A 71 -16.64 7.90 10.88
N PRO A 72 -17.31 8.52 9.88
CA PRO A 72 -18.65 8.13 9.44
C PRO A 72 -18.68 6.68 8.97
N ARG A 73 -19.81 5.99 9.18
CA ARG A 73 -19.98 4.56 8.81
C ARG A 73 -19.56 4.24 7.37
N ARG A 74 -19.96 5.08 6.40
CA ARG A 74 -19.59 4.89 4.97
C ARG A 74 -18.07 4.92 4.75
N LEU A 75 -17.37 5.83 5.44
CA LEU A 75 -15.91 5.92 5.34
C LEU A 75 -15.20 4.75 6.02
N ARG A 76 -15.77 4.21 7.11
CA ARG A 76 -15.25 2.98 7.72
C ARG A 76 -15.33 1.80 6.75
N ILE A 77 -16.48 1.63 6.10
CA ILE A 77 -16.70 0.56 5.11
C ILE A 77 -15.77 0.76 3.91
N ALA A 78 -15.67 1.99 3.38
CA ALA A 78 -14.78 2.29 2.25
C ALA A 78 -13.30 2.04 2.59
N ALA A 79 -12.85 2.43 3.78
CA ALA A 79 -11.48 2.20 4.23
C ALA A 79 -11.18 0.72 4.47
N ALA A 80 -12.09 -0.02 5.11
CA ALA A 80 -11.94 -1.45 5.31
C ALA A 80 -11.94 -2.19 3.96
N LEU A 81 -12.83 -1.84 3.03
CA LEU A 81 -12.88 -2.40 1.68
C LEU A 81 -11.60 -2.09 0.90
N ALA A 82 -11.13 -0.84 0.94
CA ALA A 82 -9.89 -0.44 0.28
C ALA A 82 -8.70 -1.23 0.83
N ALA A 83 -8.55 -1.31 2.15
CA ALA A 83 -7.46 -2.03 2.79
C ALA A 83 -7.52 -3.54 2.50
N LEU A 84 -8.65 -4.19 2.78
CA LEU A 84 -8.80 -5.64 2.64
C LEU A 84 -8.82 -6.08 1.17
N GLY A 85 -9.54 -5.37 0.31
CA GLY A 85 -9.68 -5.74 -1.10
C GLY A 85 -8.37 -5.59 -1.85
N THR A 86 -7.70 -4.44 -1.73
CA THR A 86 -6.41 -4.24 -2.41
C THR A 86 -5.30 -5.04 -1.74
N GLY A 87 -5.34 -5.22 -0.42
CA GLY A 87 -4.40 -6.08 0.30
C GLY A 87 -4.54 -7.56 -0.03
N ALA A 88 -5.75 -8.07 -0.24
CA ALA A 88 -5.97 -9.46 -0.67
C ALA A 88 -5.45 -9.69 -2.11
N VAL A 89 -5.67 -8.71 -3.01
CA VAL A 89 -5.14 -8.77 -4.38
C VAL A 89 -3.62 -8.69 -4.38
N GLY A 90 -3.02 -7.83 -3.55
CA GLY A 90 -1.58 -7.77 -3.37
C GLY A 90 -1.00 -9.05 -2.79
N ALA A 91 -1.65 -9.64 -1.78
CA ALA A 91 -1.24 -10.93 -1.22
C ALA A 91 -1.31 -12.06 -2.26
N TYR A 92 -2.32 -12.06 -3.15
CA TYR A 92 -2.38 -12.99 -4.26
C TYR A 92 -1.20 -12.82 -5.23
N ASP A 93 -0.81 -11.58 -5.55
CA ASP A 93 0.35 -11.29 -6.40
C ASP A 93 1.67 -11.74 -5.74
N ASP A 94 1.80 -11.56 -4.41
CA ASP A 94 2.96 -12.03 -3.63
C ASP A 94 3.19 -13.55 -3.71
N PHE A 95 2.14 -14.34 -4.01
CA PHE A 95 2.21 -15.81 -4.14
C PHE A 95 2.19 -16.33 -5.59
N THR A 96 1.98 -15.46 -6.58
CA THR A 96 1.82 -15.89 -7.98
C THR A 96 3.00 -15.43 -8.84
N ASP A 97 3.95 -16.35 -9.05
CA ASP A 97 5.13 -16.12 -9.89
C ASP A 97 4.81 -16.19 -11.39
N ASP A 98 4.29 -15.10 -11.96
CA ASP A 98 4.08 -14.94 -13.40
C ASP A 98 5.18 -14.03 -14.01
N ASN A 99 6.45 -14.30 -13.68
CA ASN A 99 7.61 -13.44 -13.98
C ASN A 99 7.94 -13.26 -15.48
N HIS A 100 7.28 -14.01 -16.37
CA HIS A 100 7.56 -13.98 -17.81
C HIS A 100 6.86 -12.84 -18.56
N ILE A 101 5.78 -12.27 -18.01
CA ILE A 101 5.02 -11.18 -18.65
C ILE A 101 5.18 -9.94 -17.77
N ARG A 102 5.74 -8.87 -18.34
CA ARG A 102 5.99 -7.61 -17.63
C ARG A 102 5.24 -6.45 -18.26
N GLY A 103 4.84 -5.50 -17.42
CA GLY A 103 4.23 -4.23 -17.83
C GLY A 103 2.77 -4.34 -18.23
N PHE A 104 2.08 -3.20 -18.24
CA PHE A 104 0.63 -3.12 -18.46
C PHE A 104 0.23 -3.67 -19.84
N LYS A 105 1.01 -3.31 -20.88
CA LYS A 105 0.81 -3.79 -22.26
C LYS A 105 0.97 -5.31 -22.38
N GLY A 106 1.88 -5.91 -21.61
CA GLY A 106 2.12 -7.35 -21.62
C GLY A 106 0.92 -8.13 -21.10
N HIS A 107 0.42 -7.75 -19.91
CA HIS A 107 -0.75 -8.39 -19.29
C HIS A 107 -2.03 -8.17 -20.11
N LEU A 108 -2.26 -6.95 -20.60
CA LEU A 108 -3.44 -6.67 -21.43
C LEU A 108 -3.38 -7.39 -22.78
N GLY A 109 -2.19 -7.53 -23.36
CA GLY A 109 -1.96 -8.34 -24.56
C GLY A 109 -2.22 -9.84 -24.32
N ALA A 110 -1.82 -10.37 -23.17
CA ALA A 110 -2.11 -11.75 -22.77
C ALA A 110 -3.62 -11.97 -22.59
N LEU A 111 -4.31 -11.03 -21.94
CA LEU A 111 -5.76 -11.07 -21.76
C LEU A 111 -6.50 -11.07 -23.10
N ARG A 112 -6.06 -10.26 -24.07
CA ARG A 112 -6.62 -10.26 -25.44
C ARG A 112 -6.47 -11.60 -26.17
N ARG A 113 -5.50 -12.43 -25.75
CA ARG A 113 -5.30 -13.80 -26.24
C ARG A 113 -5.99 -14.86 -25.36
N GLY A 114 -6.88 -14.44 -24.46
CA GLY A 114 -7.60 -15.33 -23.55
C GLY A 114 -6.77 -15.83 -22.35
N LYS A 115 -5.54 -15.34 -22.15
CA LYS A 115 -4.70 -15.73 -21.02
C LYS A 115 -4.83 -14.74 -19.87
N VAL A 116 -5.45 -15.18 -18.78
CA VAL A 116 -5.48 -14.43 -17.51
C VAL A 116 -4.12 -14.59 -16.81
N THR A 117 -3.48 -13.46 -16.48
CA THR A 117 -2.21 -13.41 -15.75
C THR A 117 -2.42 -12.83 -14.35
N SER A 118 -1.49 -13.03 -13.42
CA SER A 118 -1.52 -12.35 -12.11
C SER A 118 -1.68 -10.83 -12.25
N GLY A 119 -0.94 -10.21 -13.17
CA GLY A 119 -1.06 -8.79 -13.47
C GLY A 119 -2.45 -8.34 -13.94
N THR A 120 -3.21 -9.21 -14.61
CA THR A 120 -4.60 -8.90 -15.00
C THR A 120 -5.53 -8.94 -13.79
N VAL A 121 -5.37 -9.96 -12.94
CA VAL A 121 -6.11 -10.09 -11.66
C VAL A 121 -5.84 -8.87 -10.79
N LYS A 122 -4.59 -8.39 -10.75
CA LYS A 122 -4.18 -7.18 -10.05
C LYS A 122 -4.87 -5.92 -10.58
N ILE A 123 -4.81 -5.68 -11.89
CA ILE A 123 -5.45 -4.50 -12.51
C ILE A 123 -6.96 -4.50 -12.22
N VAL A 124 -7.64 -5.64 -12.45
CA VAL A 124 -9.09 -5.75 -12.27
C VAL A 124 -9.46 -5.67 -10.79
N GLY A 125 -8.78 -6.41 -9.92
CA GLY A 125 -9.08 -6.49 -8.49
C GLY A 125 -8.85 -5.16 -7.76
N VAL A 126 -7.70 -4.51 -7.99
CA VAL A 126 -7.41 -3.19 -7.41
C VAL A 126 -8.34 -2.12 -8.00
N GLY A 127 -8.59 -2.16 -9.32
CA GLY A 127 -9.52 -1.25 -9.98
C GLY A 127 -10.96 -1.38 -9.46
N ALA A 128 -11.48 -2.60 -9.35
CA ALA A 128 -12.82 -2.87 -8.84
C ALA A 128 -12.95 -2.47 -7.36
N THR A 129 -11.94 -2.77 -6.54
CA THR A 129 -11.91 -2.35 -5.13
C THR A 129 -11.90 -0.83 -5.02
N GLY A 130 -11.08 -0.16 -5.82
CA GLY A 130 -11.02 1.30 -5.87
C GLY A 130 -12.35 1.92 -6.26
N LEU A 131 -12.98 1.44 -7.34
CA LEU A 131 -14.29 1.91 -7.80
C LEU A 131 -15.38 1.70 -6.75
N ALA A 132 -15.42 0.53 -6.10
CA ALA A 132 -16.39 0.24 -5.05
C ALA A 132 -16.20 1.18 -3.83
N ALA A 133 -14.96 1.39 -3.40
CA ALA A 133 -14.64 2.35 -2.34
C ALA A 133 -14.98 3.80 -2.75
N GLY A 134 -14.71 4.18 -4.00
CA GLY A 134 -15.06 5.48 -4.57
C GLY A 134 -16.58 5.74 -4.60
N ALA A 135 -17.37 4.73 -4.97
CA ALA A 135 -18.83 4.78 -4.99
C ALA A 135 -19.45 4.86 -3.58
N LEU A 136 -18.77 4.34 -2.56
CA LEU A 136 -19.22 4.48 -1.16
C LEU A 136 -19.09 5.91 -0.64
N VAL A 137 -18.14 6.68 -1.18
CA VAL A 137 -17.80 8.03 -0.69
C VAL A 137 -18.27 9.16 -1.61
N ASN A 138 -18.69 8.85 -2.83
CA ASN A 138 -19.26 9.80 -3.78
C ASN A 138 -20.60 9.32 -4.33
N ARG A 139 -21.59 10.22 -4.37
CA ARG A 139 -22.93 9.92 -4.94
C ARG A 139 -23.00 10.15 -6.44
N ASN A 140 -22.21 11.08 -6.96
CA ASN A 140 -22.15 11.35 -8.40
C ASN A 140 -21.29 10.26 -9.07
N PRO A 141 -21.77 9.57 -10.12
CA PRO A 141 -21.03 8.49 -10.77
C PRO A 141 -19.68 8.91 -11.34
N VAL A 142 -19.57 10.12 -11.89
CA VAL A 142 -18.31 10.62 -12.46
C VAL A 142 -17.29 10.85 -11.35
N ASP A 143 -17.72 11.44 -10.23
CA ASP A 143 -16.84 11.63 -9.06
C ASP A 143 -16.49 10.30 -8.39
N ALA A 144 -17.39 9.33 -8.39
CA ALA A 144 -17.12 7.98 -7.91
C ALA A 144 -16.05 7.27 -8.75
N VAL A 145 -16.12 7.39 -10.08
CA VAL A 145 -15.11 6.84 -10.99
C VAL A 145 -13.77 7.55 -10.82
N ALA A 146 -13.75 8.87 -10.76
CA ALA A 146 -12.53 9.64 -10.51
C ALA A 146 -11.90 9.26 -9.17
N ALA A 147 -12.71 9.18 -8.11
CA ALA A 147 -12.25 8.77 -6.79
C ALA A 147 -11.72 7.33 -6.78
N GLY A 148 -12.40 6.40 -7.46
CA GLY A 148 -11.94 5.03 -7.59
C GLY A 148 -10.62 4.92 -8.34
N GLY A 149 -10.44 5.73 -9.39
CA GLY A 149 -9.17 5.86 -10.10
C GLY A 149 -8.05 6.37 -9.19
N VAL A 150 -8.32 7.35 -8.32
CA VAL A 150 -7.33 7.85 -7.36
C VAL A 150 -6.96 6.80 -6.32
N ILE A 151 -7.95 6.03 -5.82
CA ILE A 151 -7.72 4.95 -4.84
C ILE A 151 -6.86 3.84 -5.48
N ALA A 152 -7.25 3.37 -6.66
CA ALA A 152 -6.52 2.33 -7.39
C ALA A 152 -5.13 2.82 -7.84
N GLY A 153 -5.03 4.05 -8.34
CA GLY A 153 -3.77 4.66 -8.74
C GLY A 153 -2.82 4.88 -7.56
N GLY A 154 -3.34 5.24 -6.39
CA GLY A 154 -2.58 5.34 -5.15
C GLY A 154 -1.99 4.00 -4.74
N ALA A 155 -2.80 2.94 -4.76
CA ALA A 155 -2.36 1.56 -4.52
C ALA A 155 -1.22 1.16 -5.45
N ASN A 156 -1.39 1.38 -6.76
CA ASN A 156 -0.36 1.10 -7.76
C ASN A 156 0.92 1.91 -7.54
N LEU A 157 0.81 3.21 -7.24
CA LEU A 157 1.98 4.07 -7.03
C LEU A 157 2.81 3.62 -5.83
N VAL A 158 2.18 3.33 -4.69
CA VAL A 158 2.91 2.87 -3.50
C VAL A 158 3.54 1.51 -3.76
N ASN A 159 2.87 0.62 -4.49
CA ASN A 159 3.46 -0.65 -4.95
C ASN A 159 4.72 -0.46 -5.81
N LEU A 160 4.71 0.50 -6.73
CA LEU A 160 5.88 0.84 -7.56
C LEU A 160 7.07 1.36 -6.72
N LEU A 161 6.81 1.85 -5.51
CA LEU A 161 7.83 2.28 -4.57
C LEU A 161 8.32 1.15 -3.65
N ASP A 162 7.66 0.00 -3.60
CA ASP A 162 8.03 -1.12 -2.70
C ASP A 162 9.15 -2.01 -3.27
N LEU A 163 10.27 -1.39 -3.68
CA LEU A 163 11.41 -2.08 -4.29
C LEU A 163 12.68 -2.06 -3.42
N ARG A 164 12.63 -1.34 -2.31
CA ARG A 164 13.75 -1.15 -1.39
C ARG A 164 13.24 -0.98 0.05
N PRO A 165 14.04 -1.39 1.05
CA PRO A 165 13.64 -1.38 2.45
C PRO A 165 13.07 -0.03 2.92
N GLY A 166 11.87 -0.06 3.47
CA GLY A 166 11.13 1.05 4.06
C GLY A 166 10.67 2.12 3.07
N ARG A 167 10.88 1.95 1.76
CA ARG A 167 10.56 3.03 0.79
C ARG A 167 9.07 3.29 0.71
N ALA A 168 8.25 2.24 0.53
CA ALA A 168 6.80 2.37 0.47
C ALA A 168 6.24 2.97 1.76
N ILE A 169 6.69 2.51 2.92
CA ILE A 169 6.27 3.02 4.23
C ILE A 169 6.64 4.50 4.39
N LYS A 170 7.89 4.90 4.09
CA LYS A 170 8.30 6.32 4.17
C LYS A 170 7.50 7.21 3.23
N ALA A 171 7.31 6.77 1.98
CA ALA A 171 6.51 7.51 1.02
C ALA A 171 5.06 7.65 1.50
N GLY A 172 4.50 6.59 2.09
CA GLY A 172 3.17 6.59 2.66
C GLY A 172 3.04 7.55 3.86
N LEU A 173 4.01 7.53 4.77
CA LEU A 173 4.09 8.47 5.90
C LEU A 173 4.13 9.90 5.39
N LEU A 174 5.05 10.22 4.47
CA LEU A 174 5.19 11.58 3.93
C LEU A 174 3.94 12.06 3.19
N ALA A 175 3.32 11.20 2.39
CA ALA A 175 2.10 11.54 1.65
C ALA A 175 0.88 11.69 2.58
N GLY A 176 0.81 10.89 3.64
CA GLY A 176 -0.32 10.88 4.58
C GLY A 176 -0.24 11.94 5.68
N THR A 177 0.96 12.38 6.08
CA THR A 177 1.15 13.36 7.16
C THR A 177 0.38 14.68 6.93
N PRO A 178 0.36 15.30 5.74
CA PRO A 178 -0.41 16.52 5.52
C PRO A 178 -1.91 16.34 5.80
N ALA A 179 -2.51 15.22 5.38
CA ALA A 179 -3.91 14.91 5.67
C ALA A 179 -4.13 14.69 7.17
N LEU A 180 -3.21 13.97 7.82
CA LEU A 180 -3.23 13.74 9.26
C LEU A 180 -3.19 15.04 10.06
N LEU A 181 -2.33 15.99 9.69
CA LEU A 181 -2.18 17.28 10.35
C LEU A 181 -3.39 18.18 10.11
N ALA A 182 -3.83 18.29 8.85
CA ALA A 182 -4.98 19.11 8.47
C ALA A 182 -6.29 18.64 9.12
N GLY A 183 -6.40 17.36 9.46
CA GLY A 183 -7.52 16.81 10.21
C GLY A 183 -8.76 16.53 9.37
N GLY A 184 -9.93 16.61 10.00
CA GLY A 184 -11.21 16.23 9.38
C GLY A 184 -11.28 14.75 9.00
N PRO A 185 -12.23 14.37 8.13
CA PRO A 185 -12.41 12.99 7.68
C PRO A 185 -11.15 12.40 7.05
N SER A 186 -10.42 13.16 6.22
CA SER A 186 -9.18 12.69 5.59
C SER A 186 -8.11 12.34 6.61
N GLY A 187 -7.94 13.17 7.65
CA GLY A 187 -6.98 12.91 8.72
C GLY A 187 -7.38 11.70 9.59
N ALA A 188 -8.69 11.48 9.78
CA ALA A 188 -9.18 10.31 10.50
C ALA A 188 -8.99 9.00 9.69
N VAL A 189 -9.15 9.04 8.37
CA VAL A 189 -8.91 7.88 7.48
C VAL A 189 -7.47 7.40 7.56
N VAL A 190 -6.49 8.31 7.57
CA VAL A 190 -5.05 7.94 7.59
C VAL A 190 -4.48 7.70 8.98
N ALA A 191 -5.17 8.08 10.06
CA ALA A 191 -4.62 8.00 11.42
C ALA A 191 -4.12 6.59 11.78
N ALA A 192 -4.99 5.58 11.72
CA ALA A 192 -4.60 4.21 12.03
C ALA A 192 -3.66 3.58 10.98
N PRO A 193 -3.89 3.74 9.66
CA PRO A 193 -2.96 3.27 8.64
C PRO A 193 -1.52 3.80 8.83
N LEU A 194 -1.35 5.10 9.09
CA LEU A 194 -0.01 5.66 9.33
C LEU A 194 0.61 5.19 10.65
N GLY A 195 -0.21 4.99 11.68
CA GLY A 195 0.24 4.37 12.93
C GLY A 195 0.76 2.94 12.72
N ALA A 196 0.03 2.12 11.95
CA ALA A 196 0.45 0.77 11.59
C ALA A 196 1.73 0.78 10.74
N ALA A 197 1.78 1.65 9.72
CA ALA A 197 2.96 1.80 8.86
C ALA A 197 4.21 2.19 9.68
N ALA A 198 4.08 3.18 10.58
CA ALA A 198 5.18 3.62 11.44
C ALA A 198 5.63 2.53 12.42
N SER A 199 4.70 1.70 12.92
CA SER A 199 5.05 0.64 13.89
C SER A 199 5.73 -0.57 13.25
N LEU A 200 5.59 -0.75 11.93
CA LEU A 200 6.20 -1.85 11.17
C LEU A 200 7.50 -1.43 10.46
N LEU A 201 7.69 -0.11 10.23
CA LEU A 201 8.88 0.46 9.60
C LEU A 201 10.23 -0.10 10.11
N PRO A 202 10.45 -0.34 11.42
CA PRO A 202 11.72 -0.88 11.89
C PRO A 202 12.06 -2.25 11.31
N GLU A 203 11.10 -3.17 11.17
CA GLU A 203 11.33 -4.49 10.61
C GLU A 203 11.63 -4.45 9.11
N ASP A 204 10.95 -3.57 8.38
CA ASP A 204 11.21 -3.34 6.96
C ASP A 204 12.61 -2.73 6.74
N LEU A 205 12.96 -1.67 7.48
CA LEU A 205 14.28 -1.02 7.41
C LEU A 205 15.45 -1.94 7.78
N ASN A 206 15.22 -2.86 8.72
CA ASN A 206 16.20 -3.87 9.12
C ASN A 206 16.23 -5.07 8.16
N GLU A 207 15.45 -5.04 7.09
CA GLU A 207 15.36 -6.10 6.09
C GLU A 207 15.01 -7.45 6.76
N ARG A 208 14.16 -7.43 7.80
CA ARG A 208 13.64 -8.66 8.44
C ARG A 208 12.31 -9.04 7.82
N ALA A 209 11.53 -8.04 7.48
CA ALA A 209 10.26 -8.17 6.80
C ALA A 209 10.21 -7.21 5.61
N MET A 210 9.18 -7.35 4.79
CA MET A 210 8.88 -6.44 3.71
C MET A 210 7.37 -6.25 3.69
N LEU A 211 6.94 -4.99 3.52
CA LEU A 211 5.53 -4.65 3.40
C LEU A 211 4.84 -5.47 2.29
N GLY A 212 5.53 -5.70 1.17
CA GLY A 212 5.07 -6.52 0.06
C GLY A 212 3.89 -5.90 -0.69
N ASP A 213 3.45 -6.58 -1.75
CA ASP A 213 2.35 -6.10 -2.57
C ASP A 213 1.07 -5.97 -1.72
N ALA A 214 0.82 -6.90 -0.79
CA ALA A 214 -0.32 -6.83 0.12
C ALA A 214 -0.37 -5.50 0.91
N GLY A 215 0.71 -5.12 1.59
CA GLY A 215 0.71 -3.92 2.41
C GLY A 215 0.84 -2.64 1.59
N ALA A 216 1.63 -2.66 0.50
CA ALA A 216 1.86 -1.49 -0.34
C ALA A 216 0.58 -1.04 -1.07
N HIS A 217 -0.18 -1.98 -1.63
CA HIS A 217 -1.47 -1.68 -2.25
C HIS A 217 -2.46 -1.09 -1.25
N ALA A 218 -2.58 -1.72 -0.07
CA ALA A 218 -3.47 -1.23 0.99
C ALA A 218 -3.10 0.17 1.47
N LEU A 219 -1.81 0.45 1.69
CA LEU A 219 -1.31 1.76 2.08
C LEU A 219 -1.65 2.82 1.04
N GLY A 220 -1.34 2.55 -0.23
CA GLY A 220 -1.65 3.47 -1.33
C GLY A 220 -3.14 3.70 -1.52
N ALA A 221 -3.97 2.66 -1.41
CA ALA A 221 -5.43 2.77 -1.51
C ALA A 221 -6.02 3.68 -0.41
N LEU A 222 -5.53 3.54 0.83
CA LEU A 222 -5.98 4.34 1.97
C LEU A 222 -5.53 5.80 1.86
N LEU A 223 -4.34 6.06 1.31
CA LEU A 223 -3.90 7.42 0.97
C LEU A 223 -4.76 8.04 -0.14
N GLY A 224 -5.08 7.27 -1.18
CA GLY A 224 -6.00 7.70 -2.23
C GLY A 224 -7.39 8.01 -1.67
N LEU A 225 -7.91 7.18 -0.76
CA LEU A 225 -9.18 7.40 -0.08
C LEU A 225 -9.17 8.69 0.75
N ALA A 226 -8.06 8.96 1.46
CA ALA A 226 -7.88 10.19 2.20
C ALA A 226 -7.80 11.43 1.29
N ALA A 227 -7.18 11.32 0.12
CA ALA A 227 -7.14 12.39 -0.85
C ALA A 227 -8.55 12.74 -1.38
N VAL A 228 -9.33 11.74 -1.81
CA VAL A 228 -10.66 11.97 -2.41
C VAL A 228 -11.69 12.46 -1.40
N THR A 229 -11.48 12.21 -0.10
CA THR A 229 -12.33 12.74 0.99
C THR A 229 -12.05 14.20 1.33
N ARG A 230 -10.91 14.74 0.89
CA ARG A 230 -10.53 16.15 1.10
C ARG A 230 -10.71 16.99 -0.16
N LEU A 231 -10.44 16.41 -1.32
CA LEU A 231 -10.37 17.13 -2.59
C LEU A 231 -11.73 17.16 -3.29
N GLY A 232 -12.10 18.33 -3.82
CA GLY A 232 -13.16 18.44 -4.82
C GLY A 232 -12.73 17.89 -6.18
N ARG A 233 -13.66 17.81 -7.14
CA ARG A 233 -13.47 17.21 -8.47
C ARG A 233 -12.17 17.61 -9.16
N ARG A 234 -11.86 18.92 -9.23
CA ARG A 234 -10.62 19.41 -9.89
C ARG A 234 -9.35 18.85 -9.24
N GLY A 235 -9.31 18.81 -7.90
CA GLY A 235 -8.20 18.25 -7.16
C GLY A 235 -8.08 16.74 -7.37
N GLN A 236 -9.21 16.01 -7.37
CA GLN A 236 -9.23 14.58 -7.67
C GLN A 236 -8.71 14.28 -9.07
N LEU A 237 -9.14 15.05 -10.09
CA LEU A 237 -8.66 14.89 -11.46
C LEU A 237 -7.18 15.24 -11.61
N ALA A 238 -6.69 16.26 -10.92
CA ALA A 238 -5.26 16.60 -10.91
C ALA A 238 -4.41 15.47 -10.29
N VAL A 239 -4.85 14.91 -9.15
CA VAL A 239 -4.19 13.76 -8.52
C VAL A 239 -4.25 12.54 -9.42
N LEU A 240 -5.40 12.24 -10.01
CA LEU A 240 -5.57 11.13 -10.94
C LEU A 240 -4.64 11.27 -12.16
N GLY A 241 -4.57 12.46 -12.75
CA GLY A 241 -3.66 12.76 -13.86
C GLY A 241 -2.20 12.56 -13.46
N GLY A 242 -1.80 12.99 -12.27
CA GLY A 242 -0.47 12.73 -11.72
C GLY A 242 -0.17 11.24 -11.52
N LEU A 243 -1.12 10.48 -10.96
CA LEU A 243 -0.99 9.03 -10.76
C LEU A 243 -0.87 8.27 -12.09
N VAL A 244 -1.69 8.64 -13.09
CA VAL A 244 -1.61 8.09 -14.44
C VAL A 244 -0.28 8.43 -15.09
N GLY A 245 0.16 9.69 -14.99
CA GLY A 245 1.44 10.15 -15.53
C GLY A 245 2.63 9.42 -14.91
N LEU A 246 2.65 9.25 -13.58
CA LEU A 246 3.67 8.49 -12.88
C LEU A 246 3.64 7.00 -13.26
N THR A 247 2.45 6.41 -13.39
CA THR A 247 2.29 5.02 -13.82
C THR A 247 2.80 4.82 -15.25
N ALA A 248 2.52 5.75 -16.16
CA ALA A 248 3.05 5.70 -17.53
C ALA A 248 4.57 5.90 -17.55
N ALA A 249 5.09 6.83 -16.74
CA ALA A 249 6.52 7.07 -16.62
C ALA A 249 7.29 5.85 -16.07
N SER A 250 6.67 5.06 -15.18
CA SER A 250 7.33 3.89 -14.60
C SER A 250 7.56 2.75 -15.61
N GLU A 251 6.83 2.72 -16.73
CA GLU A 251 7.05 1.75 -17.81
C GLU A 251 8.40 1.97 -18.53
N VAL A 252 8.89 3.21 -18.55
CA VAL A 252 10.08 3.61 -19.32
C VAL A 252 11.23 4.11 -18.43
N VAL A 253 10.93 4.60 -17.23
CA VAL A 253 11.89 5.14 -16.27
C VAL A 253 11.79 4.40 -14.95
N SER A 254 12.92 3.86 -14.47
CA SER A 254 12.99 3.27 -13.14
C SER A 254 12.98 4.36 -12.06
N PHE A 255 11.95 4.36 -11.21
CA PHE A 255 11.90 5.26 -10.06
C PHE A 255 13.09 5.09 -9.11
N THR A 256 13.59 3.87 -8.95
CA THR A 256 14.83 3.63 -8.18
C THR A 256 16.00 4.42 -8.75
N LYS A 257 16.21 4.39 -10.07
CA LYS A 257 17.30 5.16 -10.72
C LYS A 257 17.11 6.67 -10.56
N VAL A 258 15.87 7.16 -10.59
CA VAL A 258 15.59 8.59 -10.36
C VAL A 258 15.90 8.99 -8.92
N ILE A 259 15.43 8.20 -7.95
CA ILE A 259 15.66 8.43 -6.53
C ILE A 259 17.17 8.44 -6.22
N GLU A 260 17.95 7.51 -6.78
CA GLU A 260 19.41 7.44 -6.58
C GLU A 260 20.17 8.64 -7.16
N ARG A 261 19.63 9.31 -8.18
CA ARG A 261 20.25 10.48 -8.82
C ARG A 261 19.98 11.80 -8.12
N VAL A 262 18.85 11.92 -7.42
CA VAL A 262 18.42 13.16 -6.76
C VAL A 262 18.84 13.15 -5.30
N GLY A 263 19.80 14.00 -4.92
CA GLY A 263 20.43 14.01 -3.60
C GLY A 263 19.47 13.92 -2.40
N PRO A 264 18.47 14.81 -2.28
CA PRO A 264 17.48 14.74 -1.20
C PRO A 264 16.63 13.46 -1.19
N LEU A 265 16.21 12.98 -2.36
CA LEU A 265 15.44 11.73 -2.48
C LEU A 265 16.29 10.52 -2.08
N ARG A 266 17.53 10.45 -2.56
CA ARG A 266 18.50 9.42 -2.18
C ARG A 266 18.75 9.41 -0.68
N TRP A 267 18.98 10.58 -0.09
CA TRP A 267 19.23 10.69 1.36
C TRP A 267 18.04 10.14 2.17
N LEU A 268 16.82 10.55 1.81
CA LEU A 268 15.61 10.07 2.46
C LEU A 268 15.40 8.57 2.26
N ASP A 269 15.69 8.07 1.05
CA ASP A 269 15.58 6.65 0.70
C ASP A 269 16.52 5.79 1.56
N HIS A 270 17.76 6.25 1.77
CA HIS A 270 18.74 5.56 2.62
C HIS A 270 18.53 5.75 4.12
N LEU A 271 17.81 6.78 4.56
CA LEU A 271 17.64 7.08 5.98
C LEU A 271 17.14 5.86 6.78
N GLY A 272 17.92 5.37 7.74
CA GLY A 272 17.56 4.24 8.59
C GLY A 272 17.71 2.84 7.95
N ARG A 273 18.16 2.72 6.70
CA ARG A 273 18.48 1.41 6.10
C ARG A 273 19.77 0.84 6.67
N ARG A 274 19.89 -0.49 6.62
CA ARG A 274 21.16 -1.21 6.85
C ARG A 274 22.24 -0.69 5.89
N THR A 275 23.43 -0.42 6.44
CA THR A 275 24.62 -0.13 5.65
C THR A 275 24.97 -1.33 4.77
N PRO A 276 25.42 -1.11 3.53
CA PRO A 276 25.99 -2.18 2.73
C PRO A 276 27.13 -2.86 3.49
N PRO A 277 27.30 -4.20 3.36
CA PRO A 277 28.50 -4.85 3.83
C PRO A 277 29.71 -4.18 3.16
N ARG A 278 30.74 -3.92 3.97
CA ARG A 278 32.01 -3.34 3.51
C ARG A 278 32.81 -4.36 2.73
#